data_AF-A0A016UNP0-F1
#
_entry.id   AF-A0A016UNP0-F1
#
_cell.length_a   1.000
_cell.length_b   1.000
_cell.length_c   1.000
_cell.angle_alpha   90.00
_cell.angle_beta   90.00
_cell.angle_gamma   90.00
#
_symmetry.space_group_name_H-M   'P 1'
#
loop_
_entity.id
_entity.type
_entity.pdbx_description
1 polymer ?
#
loop_
_entity_poly.entity_id
_entity_poly.type
_entity_poly.pdbx_seq_one_letter_code
_entity_poly.pdbx_strand_id
1 'polypeptide(L)'
;MSARSRTSRALAALSSPALSERHNSDRESAVDNVRRPKSAELLQRSATAMSGFEECEMEPHGQHLQEAEEERVRAAQVCEMTRKAIKHVEVTVLAEVAKHWRASDEKRERIEQVAHQATEEALGHLSRTRSVLVDCAEKLEGYAKISASLGCSTPRDLVVKVQRLVAMQRDNTSFADYEQSVKEKQRQIVCLQEAVNRMEAELKNMQRKYAEQQRELERLRMQREPAEPNVGEGNRVPGEDGIKVSETSQG
;
A
#
# COMPACT_ATOMS: atom_id res chain seq x y z
N MET A 1 -49.62 48.06 34.85
CA MET A 1 -49.09 49.11 33.93
C MET A 1 -47.96 48.50 33.13
N SER A 2 -48.16 48.35 31.82
CA SER A 2 -47.29 47.62 30.90
C SER A 2 -46.37 48.61 30.19
N ALA A 3 -45.05 48.37 30.23
CA ALA A 3 -44.07 49.11 29.45
C ALA A 3 -43.42 48.17 28.44
N ARG A 4 -43.78 48.37 27.18
CA ARG A 4 -43.09 47.87 25.98
C ARG A 4 -41.93 48.83 25.66
N SER A 5 -40.76 48.32 25.28
CA SER A 5 -39.89 48.90 24.23
C SER A 5 -38.73 47.92 23.95
N ARG A 6 -38.75 47.13 22.88
CA ARG A 6 -38.29 47.44 21.50
C ARG A 6 -36.81 47.86 21.42
N THR A 7 -35.95 46.91 21.03
CA THR A 7 -34.91 47.11 20.01
C THR A 7 -34.49 45.77 19.44
N SER A 8 -35.02 45.46 18.25
CA SER A 8 -34.49 44.47 17.31
C SER A 8 -33.95 45.25 16.10
N ARG A 9 -32.69 45.03 15.73
CA ARG A 9 -32.09 45.21 14.39
C ARG A 9 -30.64 44.71 14.48
N ALA A 10 -30.32 43.54 13.94
CA ALA A 10 -30.03 43.25 12.53
C ALA A 10 -28.68 43.83 12.09
N LEU A 11 -27.67 42.96 11.95
CA LEU A 11 -26.71 43.00 10.85
C LEU A 11 -26.36 41.57 10.45
N ALA A 12 -26.93 41.16 9.32
CA ALA A 12 -26.54 40.02 8.52
C ALA A 12 -25.43 40.43 7.55
N ALA A 13 -24.76 39.41 7.00
CA ALA A 13 -24.02 39.41 5.74
C ALA A 13 -22.67 40.15 5.69
N LEU A 14 -21.58 39.40 5.88
CA LEU A 14 -20.35 39.62 5.13
C LEU A 14 -20.34 38.64 3.94
N SER A 15 -20.99 39.08 2.88
CA SER A 15 -20.84 38.55 1.52
C SER A 15 -19.57 39.14 0.92
N SER A 16 -18.70 38.30 0.38
CA SER A 16 -17.70 38.69 -0.62
C SER A 16 -18.37 39.36 -1.83
N PRO A 17 -17.64 40.22 -2.56
CA PRO A 17 -17.24 39.81 -3.91
C PRO A 17 -15.89 40.38 -4.43
N ALA A 18 -15.28 39.57 -5.29
CA ALA A 18 -14.58 39.88 -6.55
C ALA A 18 -13.70 41.14 -6.70
N LEU A 19 -12.41 40.91 -6.92
CA LEU A 19 -11.49 41.68 -7.77
C LEU A 19 -10.49 40.66 -8.35
N SER A 20 -9.97 40.72 -9.56
CA SER A 20 -10.27 41.44 -10.80
C SER A 20 -9.36 40.76 -11.81
N GLU A 21 -9.87 40.53 -13.01
CA GLU A 21 -9.11 40.18 -14.20
C GLU A 21 -7.94 41.16 -14.42
N ARG A 22 -6.85 40.63 -15.02
CA ARG A 22 -5.99 41.20 -16.09
C ARG A 22 -4.52 40.83 -15.86
N HIS A 23 -3.94 40.03 -16.75
CA HIS A 23 -3.19 40.54 -17.91
C HIS A 23 -2.54 39.38 -18.69
N ASN A 24 -2.84 39.37 -19.99
CA ASN A 24 -2.09 38.68 -21.03
C ASN A 24 -0.64 39.15 -21.04
N SER A 25 0.28 38.20 -21.26
CA SER A 25 1.43 38.44 -22.11
C SER A 25 1.91 37.11 -22.67
N ASP A 26 1.48 36.88 -23.90
CA ASP A 26 2.15 36.03 -24.87
C ASP A 26 3.64 36.37 -24.91
N ARG A 27 4.49 35.34 -24.85
CA ARG A 27 5.88 35.45 -25.29
C ARG A 27 6.23 34.24 -26.12
N GLU A 28 5.91 34.34 -27.41
CA GLU A 28 6.62 33.65 -28.47
C GLU A 28 8.11 33.95 -28.37
N SER A 29 8.92 32.89 -28.44
CA SER A 29 10.35 32.96 -28.69
C SER A 29 10.74 31.68 -29.41
N ALA A 30 10.48 31.66 -30.71
CA ALA A 30 11.14 30.77 -31.64
C ALA A 30 12.56 31.28 -31.90
N VAL A 31 13.60 30.51 -31.58
CA VAL A 31 14.78 30.40 -32.45
C VAL A 31 15.60 29.13 -32.17
N ASP A 32 15.93 28.45 -33.27
CA ASP A 32 17.14 27.68 -33.59
C ASP A 32 17.47 26.31 -32.99
N ASN A 33 17.09 25.28 -33.76
CA ASN A 33 18.01 24.39 -34.49
C ASN A 33 19.48 24.33 -34.01
N VAL A 34 19.83 23.29 -33.24
CA VAL A 34 21.18 22.69 -33.30
C VAL A 34 21.09 21.17 -33.34
N ARG A 35 21.09 20.66 -34.56
CA ARG A 35 21.94 19.59 -35.09
C ARG A 35 22.52 18.56 -34.08
N ARG A 36 21.94 17.36 -34.18
CA ARG A 36 22.51 16.02 -33.92
C ARG A 36 24.03 15.91 -34.15
N PRO A 37 24.72 15.03 -33.39
CA PRO A 37 25.25 13.85 -34.06
C PRO A 37 24.97 12.51 -33.35
N LYS A 38 24.71 11.50 -34.18
CA LYS A 38 24.81 10.07 -33.90
C LYS A 38 26.29 9.67 -33.92
N SER A 39 26.71 8.87 -32.95
CA SER A 39 27.82 7.89 -33.07
C SER A 39 27.83 7.06 -31.78
N ALA A 40 27.45 5.78 -31.87
CA ALA A 40 28.35 4.62 -31.96
C ALA A 40 28.52 4.00 -30.55
N GLU A 41 27.82 2.91 -30.21
CA GLU A 41 28.30 1.54 -30.40
C GLU A 41 29.79 1.38 -30.08
N LEU A 42 30.08 1.02 -28.83
CA LEU A 42 31.27 0.27 -28.41
C LEU A 42 30.86 -0.50 -27.14
N LEU A 43 30.44 -1.75 -27.31
CA LEU A 43 31.25 -2.95 -27.09
C LEU A 43 31.80 -3.08 -25.66
N GLN A 44 31.24 -4.12 -25.02
CA GLN A 44 31.98 -5.18 -24.33
C GLN A 44 32.59 -4.94 -22.94
N ARG A 45 32.28 -5.94 -22.09
CA ARG A 45 33.16 -6.58 -21.08
C ARG A 45 33.28 -5.80 -19.75
N SER A 46 33.12 -6.36 -18.56
CA SER A 46 33.26 -7.76 -18.10
C SER A 46 32.60 -7.98 -16.73
N ALA A 47 32.22 -9.24 -16.49
CA ALA A 47 32.50 -10.06 -15.31
C ALA A 47 32.24 -9.52 -13.89
N THR A 48 31.30 -10.21 -13.23
CA THR A 48 31.54 -11.03 -12.04
C THR A 48 32.69 -10.59 -11.13
N ALA A 49 32.32 -9.96 -10.01
CA ALA A 49 33.00 -10.14 -8.74
C ALA A 49 31.94 -10.33 -7.66
N MET A 50 31.58 -11.59 -7.44
CA MET A 50 31.00 -12.06 -6.17
C MET A 50 32.12 -11.91 -5.13
N SER A 51 32.13 -10.82 -4.38
CA SER A 51 33.14 -10.56 -3.36
C SER A 51 32.51 -9.77 -2.23
N GLY A 52 32.52 -10.36 -1.04
CA GLY A 52 32.19 -9.67 0.20
C GLY A 52 30.77 -9.94 0.68
N PHE A 53 30.54 -11.13 1.21
CA PHE A 53 29.58 -11.30 2.31
C PHE A 53 30.19 -10.55 3.51
N GLU A 54 30.10 -9.22 3.50
CA GLU A 54 30.30 -8.43 4.70
C GLU A 54 29.09 -8.72 5.59
N GLU A 55 29.35 -9.32 6.75
CA GLU A 55 28.42 -9.31 7.87
C GLU A 55 28.06 -7.86 8.15
N CYS A 56 26.93 -7.42 7.58
CA CYS A 56 26.29 -6.19 7.94
C CYS A 56 25.77 -6.40 9.37
N GLU A 57 26.58 -6.06 10.36
CA GLU A 57 26.16 -5.93 11.76
C GLU A 57 24.89 -5.07 11.77
N MET A 58 23.74 -5.73 11.93
CA MET A 58 22.44 -5.08 12.01
C MET A 58 22.22 -4.55 13.43
N GLU A 59 22.95 -3.52 13.85
CA GLU A 59 22.63 -2.79 15.07
C GLU A 59 22.99 -1.31 14.87
N PRO A 60 21.99 -0.44 14.62
CA PRO A 60 21.67 0.54 15.66
C PRO A 60 20.17 0.95 15.69
N HIS A 61 19.24 0.08 15.30
CA HIS A 61 17.82 0.48 15.25
C HIS A 61 17.18 0.60 16.65
N GLY A 62 17.74 -0.05 17.67
CA GLY A 62 17.25 0.05 19.05
C GLY A 62 17.56 1.40 19.73
N GLN A 63 18.73 2.00 19.48
CA GLN A 63 19.15 3.23 20.15
C GLN A 63 18.31 4.45 19.74
N HIS A 64 17.94 4.56 18.46
CA HIS A 64 17.21 5.72 17.96
C HIS A 64 15.73 5.77 18.42
N LEU A 65 15.15 4.61 18.74
CA LEU A 65 13.80 4.54 19.32
C LEU A 65 13.79 4.96 20.80
N GLN A 66 14.84 4.60 21.53
CA GLN A 66 14.98 4.93 22.95
C GLN A 66 15.14 6.45 23.16
N GLU A 67 15.93 7.13 22.32
CA GLU A 67 16.10 8.59 22.39
C GLU A 67 14.79 9.36 22.14
N ALA A 68 13.97 8.90 21.19
CA ALA A 68 12.69 9.52 20.87
C ALA A 68 11.67 9.37 22.01
N GLU A 69 11.70 8.25 22.74
CA GLU A 69 10.86 8.04 23.90
C GLU A 69 11.28 8.93 25.08
N GLU A 70 12.58 9.06 25.33
CA GLU A 70 13.12 9.97 26.35
C GLU A 70 12.75 11.43 26.07
N GLU A 71 12.80 11.86 24.81
CA GLU A 71 12.39 13.22 24.43
C GLU A 71 10.89 13.46 24.66
N ARG A 72 10.03 12.49 24.36
CA ARG A 72 8.58 12.55 24.67
C ARG A 72 8.33 12.69 26.17
N VAL A 73 9.02 11.89 26.98
CA VAL A 73 8.90 11.94 28.45
C VAL A 73 9.34 13.30 28.98
N ARG A 74 10.48 13.83 28.50
CA ARG A 74 10.96 15.16 28.88
C ARG A 74 9.97 16.26 28.50
N ALA A 75 9.43 16.23 27.28
CA ALA A 75 8.44 17.21 26.83
C ALA A 75 7.18 17.19 27.72
N ALA A 76 6.66 16.00 28.03
CA ALA A 76 5.50 15.84 28.92
C ALA A 76 5.79 16.37 30.34
N GLN A 77 6.98 16.10 30.88
CA GLN A 77 7.41 16.61 32.18
C GLN A 77 7.49 18.14 32.19
N VAL A 78 8.04 18.76 31.15
CA VAL A 78 8.11 20.23 31.02
C VAL A 78 6.70 20.84 30.99
N CYS A 79 5.77 20.26 30.23
CA CYS A 79 4.38 20.72 30.23
C CYS A 79 3.77 20.64 31.65
N GLU A 80 4.07 19.58 32.39
CA GLU A 80 3.52 19.41 33.73
C GLU A 80 4.12 20.36 34.76
N MET A 81 5.43 20.60 34.72
CA MET A 81 6.08 21.62 35.55
C MET A 81 5.53 23.01 35.24
N THR A 82 5.31 23.32 33.96
CA THR A 82 4.73 24.60 33.52
C THR A 82 3.30 24.77 34.05
N ARG A 83 2.48 23.71 33.99
CA ARG A 83 1.12 23.72 34.55
C ARG A 83 1.13 24.03 36.05
N LYS A 84 2.03 23.41 36.81
CA LYS A 84 2.20 23.65 38.25
C LYS A 84 2.64 25.09 38.52
N ALA A 85 3.59 25.61 37.73
CA ALA A 85 4.07 26.98 37.86
C ALA A 85 2.95 28.01 37.61
N ILE A 86 2.15 27.83 36.55
CA ILE A 86 0.99 28.69 36.25
C ILE A 86 0.03 28.76 37.45
N LYS A 87 -0.36 27.60 38.00
CA LYS A 87 -1.26 27.54 39.16
C LYS A 87 -0.65 28.15 40.42
N HIS A 88 0.66 27.96 40.61
CA HIS A 88 1.35 28.55 41.75
C HIS A 88 1.37 30.09 41.68
N VAL A 89 1.52 30.66 40.49
CA VAL A 89 1.43 32.10 40.26
C VAL A 89 0.02 32.61 40.58
N GLU A 90 -1.05 31.93 40.13
CA GLU A 90 -2.44 32.28 40.47
C GLU A 90 -2.63 32.34 41.99
N VAL A 91 -2.25 31.27 42.70
CA VAL A 91 -2.37 31.20 44.17
C VAL A 91 -1.59 32.33 44.86
N THR A 92 -0.39 32.65 44.37
CA THR A 92 0.45 33.73 44.93
C THR A 92 -0.21 35.09 44.73
N VAL A 93 -0.77 35.34 43.55
CA VAL A 93 -1.51 36.58 43.25
C VAL A 93 -2.75 36.70 44.14
N LEU A 94 -3.55 35.63 44.25
CA LEU A 94 -4.76 35.63 45.09
C LEU A 94 -4.42 35.84 46.58
N ALA A 95 -3.33 35.25 47.07
CA ALA A 95 -2.86 35.46 48.43
C ALA A 95 -2.46 36.92 48.69
N GLU A 96 -1.73 37.54 47.76
CA GLU A 96 -1.31 38.95 47.90
C GLU A 96 -2.50 39.91 47.82
N VAL A 97 -3.50 39.61 46.98
CA VAL A 97 -4.76 40.36 46.93
C VAL A 97 -5.53 40.23 48.26
N ALA A 98 -5.64 39.01 48.80
CA ALA A 98 -6.33 38.77 50.06
C ALA A 98 -5.67 39.49 51.26
N LYS A 99 -4.35 39.72 51.20
CA LYS A 99 -3.59 40.47 52.21
C LYS A 99 -3.93 41.97 52.21
N HIS A 100 -4.26 42.55 51.07
CA HIS A 100 -4.44 44.01 50.92
C HIS A 100 -5.90 44.46 50.82
N TRP A 101 -6.83 43.57 50.43
CA TRP A 101 -8.23 43.91 50.22
C TRP A 101 -9.18 43.03 51.03
N ARG A 102 -10.25 43.64 51.54
CA ARG A 102 -11.33 42.90 52.22
C ARG A 102 -12.12 42.07 51.21
N ALA A 103 -12.76 41.01 51.69
CA ALA A 103 -13.58 40.13 50.83
C ALA A 103 -14.78 40.86 50.18
N SER A 104 -15.27 41.94 50.78
CA SER A 104 -16.39 42.73 50.26
C SER A 104 -15.98 43.83 49.26
N ASP A 105 -14.69 43.91 48.90
CA ASP A 105 -14.16 44.99 48.08
C ASP A 105 -14.28 44.64 46.59
N GLU A 106 -15.04 45.43 45.81
CA GLU A 106 -15.30 45.15 44.39
C GLU A 106 -14.01 45.08 43.56
N LYS A 107 -12.99 45.87 43.94
CA LYS A 107 -11.68 45.85 43.27
C LYS A 107 -10.98 44.50 43.40
N ARG A 108 -11.14 43.83 44.55
CA ARG A 108 -10.60 42.50 44.78
C ARG A 108 -11.23 41.50 43.83
N GLU A 109 -12.55 41.46 43.77
CA GLU A 109 -13.29 40.54 42.89
C GLU A 109 -12.85 40.68 41.43
N ARG A 110 -12.70 41.92 40.93
CA ARG A 110 -12.23 42.18 39.57
C ARG A 110 -10.80 41.65 39.33
N ILE A 111 -9.88 41.81 40.29
CA ILE A 111 -8.51 41.31 40.15
C ILE A 111 -8.48 39.78 40.22
N GLU A 112 -9.21 39.16 41.13
CA GLU A 112 -9.32 37.70 41.23
C GLU A 112 -9.89 37.10 39.94
N GLN A 113 -10.92 37.74 39.37
CA GLN A 113 -11.49 37.32 38.08
C GLN A 113 -10.48 37.42 36.93
N VAL A 114 -9.70 38.51 36.86
CA VAL A 114 -8.64 38.66 35.84
C VAL A 114 -7.54 37.62 36.04
N ALA A 115 -7.12 37.35 37.27
CA ALA A 115 -6.12 36.33 37.58
C ALA A 115 -6.60 34.94 37.16
N HIS A 116 -7.86 34.62 37.42
CA HIS A 116 -8.47 33.36 37.00
C HIS A 116 -8.57 33.24 35.48
N GLN A 117 -9.06 34.29 34.80
CA GLN A 117 -9.16 34.31 33.34
C GLN A 117 -7.80 34.16 32.65
N ALA A 118 -6.78 34.87 33.14
CA ALA A 118 -5.41 34.77 32.62
C ALA A 118 -4.82 33.37 32.86
N THR A 119 -5.13 32.75 34.00
CA THR A 119 -4.72 31.37 34.31
C THR A 119 -5.37 30.36 33.35
N GLU A 120 -6.68 30.46 33.15
CA GLU A 120 -7.40 29.59 32.22
C GLU A 120 -6.90 29.76 30.77
N GLU A 121 -6.63 30.99 30.33
CA GLU A 121 -6.05 31.27 29.01
C GLU A 121 -4.66 30.63 28.87
N ALA A 122 -3.78 30.80 29.87
CA ALA A 122 -2.44 30.21 29.87
C ALA A 122 -2.49 28.68 29.85
N LEU A 123 -3.40 28.06 30.63
CA LEU A 123 -3.64 26.62 30.61
C LEU A 123 -4.19 26.13 29.26
N GLY A 124 -5.04 26.93 28.61
CA GLY A 124 -5.51 26.68 27.25
C GLY A 124 -4.38 26.70 26.21
N HIS A 125 -3.45 27.66 26.29
CA HIS A 125 -2.25 27.69 25.44
C HIS A 125 -1.32 26.50 25.69
N LEU A 126 -1.10 26.14 26.96
CA LEU A 126 -0.30 24.97 27.32
C LEU A 126 -0.91 23.68 26.78
N SER A 127 -2.23 23.53 26.86
CA SER A 127 -2.95 22.37 26.34
C SER A 127 -2.83 22.24 24.82
N ARG A 128 -2.96 23.35 24.08
CA ARG A 128 -2.71 23.39 22.63
C ARG A 128 -1.28 23.01 22.28
N THR A 129 -0.31 23.55 23.01
CA THR A 129 1.12 23.24 22.82
C THR A 129 1.39 21.75 23.05
N ARG A 130 0.85 21.18 24.12
CA ARG A 130 0.95 19.74 24.41
C ARG A 130 0.38 18.89 23.28
N SER A 131 -0.78 19.27 22.72
CA SER A 131 -1.37 18.56 21.57
C SER A 131 -0.43 18.56 20.37
N VAL A 132 0.12 19.73 20.02
CA VAL A 132 1.07 19.84 18.89
C VAL A 132 2.31 18.98 19.11
N LEU A 133 2.85 18.93 20.33
CA LEU A 133 4.00 18.09 20.66
C LEU A 133 3.70 16.60 20.49
N VAL A 134 2.51 16.15 20.92
CA VAL A 134 2.07 14.75 20.72
C VAL A 134 1.93 14.43 19.22
N ASP A 135 1.22 15.29 18.47
CA ASP A 135 1.02 15.10 17.03
C ASP A 135 2.37 15.08 16.27
N CYS A 136 3.31 15.96 16.64
CA CYS A 136 4.65 15.97 16.07
C CYS A 136 5.41 14.68 16.39
N ALA A 137 5.31 14.19 17.62
CA ALA A 137 5.97 12.97 18.04
C ALA A 137 5.43 11.74 17.29
N GLU A 138 4.11 11.64 17.09
CA GLU A 138 3.48 10.57 16.31
C GLU A 138 3.92 10.61 14.83
N LYS A 139 3.98 11.80 14.23
CA LYS A 139 4.48 11.98 12.86
C LYS A 139 5.92 11.55 12.71
N LEU A 140 6.78 11.89 13.67
CA LEU A 140 8.19 11.48 13.66
C LEU A 140 8.35 9.96 13.79
N GLU A 141 7.53 9.32 14.62
CA GLU A 141 7.53 7.85 14.72
C GLU A 141 7.02 7.19 13.43
N GLY A 142 5.95 7.72 12.82
CA GLY A 142 5.48 7.26 11.52
C GLY A 142 6.57 7.41 10.45
N TYR A 143 7.25 8.56 10.42
CA TYR A 143 8.37 8.82 9.54
C TYR A 143 9.53 7.81 9.76
N ALA A 144 9.87 7.51 11.01
CA ALA A 144 10.91 6.54 11.35
C ALA A 144 10.54 5.13 10.89
N LYS A 145 9.29 4.69 11.13
CA LYS A 145 8.78 3.38 10.66
C LYS A 145 8.83 3.25 9.15
N ILE A 146 8.42 4.29 8.41
CA ILE A 146 8.47 4.28 6.94
C ILE A 146 9.92 4.26 6.45
N SER A 147 10.79 5.07 7.06
CA SER A 147 12.22 5.11 6.72
C SER A 147 12.88 3.75 6.94
N ALA A 148 12.64 3.10 8.09
CA ALA A 148 13.15 1.76 8.38
C ALA A 148 12.62 0.72 7.40
N SER A 149 11.31 0.72 7.11
CA SER A 149 10.68 -0.23 6.17
C SER A 149 11.22 -0.11 4.75
N LEU A 150 11.64 1.10 4.35
CA LEU A 150 12.23 1.35 3.04
C LEU A 150 13.77 1.24 3.05
N GLY A 151 14.40 0.98 4.19
CA GLY A 151 15.86 0.98 4.34
C GLY A 151 16.48 2.33 3.98
N CYS A 152 15.91 3.42 4.47
CA CYS A 152 16.40 4.78 4.27
C CYS A 152 17.22 5.20 5.49
N SER A 153 18.47 5.58 5.28
CA SER A 153 19.33 6.16 6.32
C SER A 153 19.23 7.68 6.38
N THR A 154 18.77 8.33 5.30
CA THR A 154 18.58 9.79 5.26
C THR A 154 17.17 10.20 4.82
N PRO A 155 16.71 11.39 5.22
CA PRO A 155 15.44 11.94 4.72
C PRO A 155 15.37 12.11 3.22
N ARG A 156 16.51 12.40 2.60
CA ARG A 156 16.59 12.52 1.15
C ARG A 156 16.31 11.18 0.47
N ASP A 157 16.86 10.08 1.01
CA ASP A 157 16.63 8.73 0.47
C ASP A 157 15.16 8.34 0.57
N LEU A 158 14.51 8.68 1.69
CA LEU A 158 13.09 8.45 1.85
C LEU A 158 12.29 9.15 0.77
N VAL A 159 12.53 10.44 0.55
CA VAL A 159 11.83 11.22 -0.48
C VAL A 159 12.04 10.61 -1.87
N VAL A 160 13.27 10.22 -2.21
CA VAL A 160 13.58 9.59 -3.51
C VAL A 160 12.86 8.25 -3.66
N LYS A 161 12.88 7.39 -2.64
CA LYS A 161 12.20 6.07 -2.70
C LYS A 161 10.69 6.22 -2.75
N VAL A 162 10.10 7.12 -1.98
CA VAL A 162 8.66 7.42 -2.02
C VAL A 162 8.26 7.98 -3.39
N GLN A 163 9.04 8.91 -3.95
CA GLN A 163 8.79 9.41 -5.31
C GLN A 163 8.85 8.29 -6.36
N ARG A 164 9.83 7.38 -6.25
CA ARG A 164 9.92 6.21 -7.13
C ARG A 164 8.71 5.29 -6.98
N LEU A 165 8.24 5.03 -5.76
CA LEU A 165 7.02 4.24 -5.50
C LEU A 165 5.77 4.90 -6.10
N VAL A 166 5.63 6.21 -5.93
CA VAL A 166 4.52 6.99 -6.53
C VAL A 166 4.59 6.98 -8.05
N ALA A 167 5.80 7.10 -8.64
CA ALA A 167 6.00 7.00 -10.08
C ALA A 167 5.62 5.59 -10.58
N MET A 168 6.08 4.52 -9.92
CA MET A 168 5.69 3.15 -10.26
C MET A 168 4.17 2.93 -10.12
N GLN A 169 3.52 3.52 -9.12
CA GLN A 169 2.06 3.47 -8.98
C GLN A 169 1.32 4.24 -10.10
N ARG A 170 1.89 5.34 -10.58
CA ARG A 170 1.35 6.10 -11.72
C ARG A 170 1.57 5.37 -13.03
N ASP A 171 2.73 4.76 -13.23
CA ASP A 171 3.07 3.95 -14.40
C ASP A 171 2.32 2.61 -14.41
N ASN A 172 1.77 2.18 -13.25
CA ASN A 172 0.74 1.15 -13.15
C ASN A 172 -0.60 1.54 -13.79
N THR A 173 -0.68 2.60 -14.61
CA THR A 173 -1.58 2.62 -15.77
C THR A 173 -1.44 1.36 -16.64
N SER A 174 -0.30 0.66 -16.60
CA SER A 174 -0.15 -0.68 -17.19
C SER A 174 -0.98 -1.77 -16.50
N PHE A 175 -1.52 -1.52 -15.30
CA PHE A 175 -2.43 -2.48 -14.64
C PHE A 175 -3.72 -2.65 -15.46
N ALA A 176 -4.19 -1.59 -16.13
CA ALA A 176 -5.31 -1.68 -17.06
C ALA A 176 -4.95 -2.53 -18.29
N ASP A 177 -3.72 -2.38 -18.82
CA ASP A 177 -3.22 -3.19 -19.94
C ASP A 177 -3.03 -4.66 -19.54
N TYR A 178 -2.55 -4.92 -18.31
CA TYR A 178 -2.46 -6.25 -17.73
C TYR A 178 -3.84 -6.86 -17.50
N GLU A 179 -4.80 -6.11 -16.94
CA GLU A 179 -6.18 -6.57 -16.74
C GLU A 179 -6.84 -6.93 -18.08
N GLN A 180 -6.61 -6.10 -19.12
CA GLN A 180 -7.09 -6.36 -20.47
C GLN A 180 -6.41 -7.60 -21.08
N SER A 181 -5.10 -7.75 -20.92
CA SER A 181 -4.34 -8.93 -21.35
C SER A 181 -4.84 -10.22 -20.67
N VAL A 182 -5.12 -10.17 -19.36
CA VAL A 182 -5.70 -11.29 -18.60
C VAL A 182 -7.09 -11.66 -19.12
N LYS A 183 -7.95 -10.67 -19.39
CA LYS A 183 -9.28 -10.90 -19.98
C LYS A 183 -9.19 -11.56 -21.36
N GLU A 184 -8.25 -11.12 -22.20
CA GLU A 184 -8.01 -11.71 -23.52
C GLU A 184 -7.53 -13.16 -23.43
N LYS A 185 -6.60 -13.45 -22.53
CA LYS A 185 -6.11 -14.81 -22.27
C LYS A 185 -7.21 -15.72 -21.70
N GLN A 186 -8.06 -15.21 -20.82
CA GLN A 186 -9.20 -15.96 -20.31
C GLN A 186 -10.17 -16.36 -21.44
N ARG A 187 -10.44 -15.47 -22.41
CA ARG A 187 -11.25 -15.80 -23.59
C ARG A 187 -10.61 -16.89 -24.44
N GLN A 188 -9.29 -16.81 -24.67
CA GLN A 188 -8.55 -17.82 -25.43
C GLN A 188 -8.65 -19.20 -24.75
N ILE A 189 -8.52 -19.26 -23.42
CA ILE A 189 -8.67 -20.50 -22.66
C ILE A 189 -10.07 -21.10 -22.86
N VAL A 190 -11.13 -20.29 -22.78
CA VAL A 190 -12.51 -20.76 -23.01
C VAL A 190 -12.66 -21.33 -24.43
N CYS A 191 -12.18 -20.63 -25.45
CA CYS A 191 -12.25 -21.11 -26.84
C CYS A 191 -11.47 -22.42 -27.05
N LEU A 192 -10.30 -22.56 -26.43
CA LEU A 192 -9.50 -23.79 -26.50
C LEU A 192 -10.21 -24.94 -25.76
N GLN A 193 -10.79 -24.67 -24.60
CA GLN A 193 -11.55 -25.68 -23.85
C GLN A 193 -12.74 -26.21 -24.66
N GLU A 194 -13.47 -25.32 -25.33
CA GLU A 194 -14.55 -25.72 -26.23
C GLU A 194 -14.05 -26.56 -27.40
N ALA A 195 -12.89 -26.23 -27.97
CA ALA A 195 -12.28 -27.00 -29.05
C ALA A 195 -11.88 -28.41 -28.58
N VAL A 196 -11.25 -28.51 -27.41
CA VAL A 196 -10.92 -29.81 -26.78
C VAL A 196 -12.18 -30.63 -26.55
N ASN A 197 -13.23 -30.04 -26.00
CA ASN A 197 -14.49 -30.74 -25.75
C ASN A 197 -15.12 -31.27 -27.06
N ARG A 198 -15.05 -30.51 -28.17
CA ARG A 198 -15.50 -30.97 -29.49
C ARG A 198 -14.67 -32.15 -29.98
N MET A 199 -13.34 -32.05 -29.91
CA MET A 199 -12.45 -33.13 -30.34
C MET A 199 -12.65 -34.41 -29.51
N GLU A 200 -12.86 -34.30 -28.20
CA GLU A 200 -13.17 -35.44 -27.34
C GLU A 200 -14.51 -36.11 -27.72
N ALA A 201 -15.53 -35.32 -28.06
CA ALA A 201 -16.82 -35.85 -28.51
C ALA A 201 -16.69 -36.60 -29.84
N GLU A 202 -15.92 -36.06 -30.80
CA GLU A 202 -15.61 -36.71 -32.06
C GLU A 202 -14.84 -38.02 -31.86
N LEU A 203 -13.83 -38.00 -30.98
CA LEU A 203 -13.03 -39.19 -30.64
C LEU A 203 -13.91 -40.29 -30.04
N LYS A 204 -14.81 -39.95 -29.11
CA LYS A 204 -15.80 -40.89 -28.55
C LYS A 204 -16.76 -41.43 -29.62
N ASN A 205 -17.11 -40.63 -30.62
CA ASN A 205 -17.95 -41.09 -31.74
C ASN A 205 -17.20 -42.07 -32.63
N MET A 206 -15.93 -41.77 -32.95
CA MET A 206 -15.07 -42.66 -33.74
C MET A 206 -14.80 -43.99 -33.02
N GLN A 207 -14.54 -43.95 -31.71
CA GLN A 207 -14.39 -45.15 -30.90
C GLN A 207 -15.65 -46.03 -30.90
N ARG A 208 -16.84 -45.43 -30.83
CA ARG A 208 -18.13 -46.17 -30.94
C ARG A 208 -18.26 -46.86 -32.30
N LYS A 209 -18.00 -46.15 -33.40
CA LYS A 209 -18.01 -46.72 -34.74
C LYS A 209 -17.03 -47.88 -34.89
N TYR A 210 -15.82 -47.73 -34.34
CA TYR A 210 -14.81 -48.78 -34.39
C TYR A 210 -15.22 -50.02 -33.58
N ALA A 211 -15.80 -49.84 -32.39
CA ALA A 211 -16.33 -50.93 -31.58
C ALA A 211 -17.50 -51.67 -32.28
N GLU A 212 -18.39 -50.94 -32.95
CA GLU A 212 -19.45 -51.53 -33.77
C GLU A 212 -18.90 -52.35 -34.93
N GLN A 213 -17.90 -51.82 -35.64
CA GLN A 213 -17.20 -52.54 -36.70
C GLN A 213 -16.50 -53.81 -36.19
N GLN A 214 -15.86 -53.76 -35.02
CA GLN A 214 -15.26 -54.95 -34.39
C GLN A 214 -16.31 -56.01 -34.06
N ARG A 215 -17.45 -55.64 -33.46
CA ARG A 215 -18.55 -56.58 -33.19
C ARG A 215 -19.12 -57.19 -34.47
N GLU A 216 -19.22 -56.42 -35.55
CA GLU A 216 -19.65 -56.94 -36.86
C GLU A 216 -18.65 -57.95 -37.42
N LEU A 217 -17.35 -57.63 -37.37
CA LEU A 217 -16.29 -58.55 -37.81
C LEU A 217 -16.29 -59.85 -37.00
N GLU A 218 -16.47 -59.79 -35.69
CA GLU A 218 -16.59 -60.97 -34.83
C GLU A 218 -17.84 -61.80 -35.18
N ARG A 219 -19.00 -61.16 -35.39
CA ARG A 219 -20.22 -61.85 -35.86
C ARG A 219 -19.99 -62.56 -37.19
N LEU A 220 -19.37 -61.89 -38.16
CA LEU A 220 -19.05 -62.48 -39.45
C LEU A 220 -18.04 -63.64 -39.33
N ARG A 221 -17.06 -63.54 -38.42
CA ARG A 221 -16.13 -64.65 -38.13
C ARG A 221 -16.86 -65.86 -37.55
N MET A 222 -17.76 -65.66 -36.59
CA MET A 222 -18.56 -66.76 -36.01
C MET A 222 -19.53 -67.39 -37.01
N GLN A 223 -20.08 -66.61 -37.95
CA GLN A 223 -20.92 -67.16 -39.03
C GLN A 223 -20.11 -67.95 -40.07
N ARG A 224 -18.81 -67.69 -40.18
CA ARG A 224 -17.90 -68.34 -41.13
C ARG A 224 -17.17 -69.55 -40.54
N GLU A 225 -17.40 -69.86 -39.28
CA GLU A 225 -16.86 -71.04 -38.60
C GLU A 225 -17.87 -72.21 -38.73
N PRO A 226 -17.67 -73.18 -39.64
CA PRO A 226 -18.46 -74.41 -39.66
C PRO A 226 -17.98 -75.37 -38.56
N ALA A 227 -18.93 -76.09 -37.96
CA ALA A 227 -18.70 -77.10 -36.93
C ALA A 227 -17.85 -78.29 -37.42
N GLU A 228 -16.69 -78.48 -36.74
CA GLU A 228 -16.05 -79.75 -36.24
C GLU A 228 -15.65 -80.85 -37.27
N PRO A 229 -14.60 -81.68 -37.05
CA PRO A 229 -14.33 -82.35 -35.77
C PRO A 229 -12.86 -82.61 -35.34
N ASN A 230 -12.73 -82.87 -34.03
CA ASN A 230 -11.85 -83.83 -33.35
C ASN A 230 -10.92 -84.73 -34.23
N VAL A 231 -9.60 -84.69 -33.98
CA VAL A 231 -8.62 -85.81 -33.78
C VAL A 231 -7.19 -85.26 -33.92
N GLY A 232 -6.30 -85.58 -32.96
CA GLY A 232 -4.88 -85.75 -33.27
C GLY A 232 -3.88 -85.15 -32.28
N GLU A 233 -3.19 -86.04 -31.58
CA GLU A 233 -2.11 -85.82 -30.62
C GLU A 233 -0.90 -85.01 -31.14
N GLY A 234 -0.20 -84.37 -30.17
CA GLY A 234 1.26 -84.45 -30.09
C GLY A 234 2.07 -83.26 -30.63
N ASN A 235 2.57 -82.40 -29.73
CA ASN A 235 3.99 -82.44 -29.31
C ASN A 235 4.34 -81.28 -28.36
N ARG A 236 5.10 -81.61 -27.32
CA ARG A 236 5.85 -80.67 -26.47
C ARG A 236 6.96 -79.99 -27.29
N VAL A 237 7.23 -78.70 -27.06
CA VAL A 237 8.59 -78.15 -26.82
C VAL A 237 8.49 -76.89 -25.92
N PRO A 238 9.31 -76.76 -24.87
CA PRO A 238 9.45 -75.55 -24.03
C PRO A 238 10.62 -74.64 -24.46
N GLY A 239 10.51 -73.34 -24.19
CA GLY A 239 11.55 -72.31 -24.42
C GLY A 239 11.00 -71.13 -25.25
N GLU A 240 11.31 -69.86 -25.04
CA GLU A 240 12.30 -69.16 -24.23
C GLU A 240 11.78 -67.72 -24.00
N ASP A 241 12.19 -67.18 -22.86
CA ASP A 241 12.62 -65.80 -22.61
C ASP A 241 11.72 -64.59 -22.89
N GLY A 242 11.51 -63.85 -21.79
CA GLY A 242 10.80 -62.60 -21.77
C GLY A 242 11.59 -61.44 -22.34
N ILE A 243 10.84 -60.38 -22.67
CA ILE A 243 11.38 -59.04 -22.82
C ILE A 243 10.52 -58.11 -21.97
N LYS A 244 11.08 -57.69 -20.83
CA LYS A 244 10.67 -56.48 -20.12
C LYS A 244 11.10 -55.30 -21.00
N VAL A 245 10.15 -54.46 -21.41
CA VAL A 245 10.47 -53.09 -21.84
C VAL A 245 9.86 -52.15 -20.80
N SER A 246 10.77 -51.54 -20.03
CA SER A 246 10.52 -50.44 -19.13
C SER A 246 11.22 -49.21 -19.70
N GLU A 247 10.46 -48.20 -20.12
CA GLU A 247 10.91 -46.81 -20.28
C GLU A 247 9.72 -45.93 -19.87
N THR A 248 9.63 -45.44 -18.63
CA THR A 248 10.16 -44.15 -18.15
C THR A 248 10.34 -43.09 -19.24
N SER A 249 9.42 -42.13 -19.27
CA SER A 249 9.74 -40.79 -19.75
C SER A 249 9.03 -39.76 -18.87
N GLN A 250 9.81 -39.16 -17.98
CA GLN A 250 9.52 -37.88 -17.35
C GLN A 250 10.04 -36.78 -18.27
N GLY A 251 9.21 -35.76 -18.51
CA GLY A 251 9.55 -34.47 -19.08
C GLY A 251 8.44 -33.50 -18.73
#